data_AF-A0A7K0A700-F1
#
_entry.id   AF-A0A7K0A700-F1
#
_cell.length_a   1.000
_cell.length_b   1.000
_cell.length_c   1.000
_cell.angle_alpha   90.00
_cell.angle_beta   90.00
_cell.angle_gamma   90.00
#
_symmetry.space_group_name_H-M   'P 1'
#
loop_
_entity.id
_entity.type
_entity.pdbx_description
1 polymer ?
#
loop_
_entity_poly.entity_id
_entity_poly.type
_entity_poly.pdbx_seq_one_letter_code
_entity_poly.pdbx_strand_id
1 'polypeptide(L)'
;ELRAVATARLPDLIAKVVVSAKEPFVQPIFDIEVPRMAFGRVCLIGDAAFAVRPHAAAGTAKAAADAWELTRALEEQPDIESALQTWERRQLELGRELLERTRRIGRRSQVDCNWSPGDPELIFSLYEPGR
;
A
#
# COMPACT_ATOMS: atom_id res chain seq x y z
N GLU A 1 1.57 21.83 -20.86
CA GLU A 1 2.32 20.56 -20.73
C GLU A 1 1.45 19.31 -20.62
N LEU A 2 0.92 18.90 -19.46
CA LEU A 2 0.27 17.58 -19.27
C LEU A 2 -0.77 17.21 -20.35
N ARG A 3 -1.75 18.09 -20.61
CA ARG A 3 -2.82 17.84 -21.59
C ARG A 3 -2.28 17.68 -23.02
N ALA A 4 -1.34 18.52 -23.41
CA ALA A 4 -0.73 18.48 -24.74
C ALA A 4 0.07 17.18 -24.94
N VAL A 5 0.83 16.77 -23.92
CA VAL A 5 1.57 15.49 -23.93
C VAL A 5 0.61 14.31 -24.03
N ALA A 6 -0.52 14.34 -23.30
CA ALA A 6 -1.52 13.28 -23.36
C ALA A 6 -2.12 13.14 -24.77
N THR A 7 -2.54 14.24 -25.40
CA THR A 7 -3.06 14.23 -26.78
C THR A 7 -2.03 13.76 -27.80
N ALA A 8 -0.74 14.09 -27.61
CA ALA A 8 0.30 13.73 -28.56
C ALA A 8 0.84 12.29 -28.41
N ARG A 9 0.71 11.67 -27.24
CA ARG A 9 1.42 10.41 -26.91
C ARG A 9 0.53 9.25 -26.45
N LEU A 10 -0.71 9.50 -26.02
CA LEU A 10 -1.60 8.45 -25.51
C LEU A 10 -2.67 8.08 -26.52
N PRO A 11 -3.22 6.86 -26.47
CA PRO A 11 -4.41 6.50 -27.26
C PRO A 11 -5.57 7.45 -26.97
N ASP A 12 -6.38 7.75 -27.98
CA ASP A 12 -7.48 8.74 -27.92
C ASP A 12 -8.37 8.60 -26.69
N LEU A 13 -8.74 7.37 -26.33
CA LEU A 13 -9.60 7.10 -25.19
C LEU A 13 -8.96 7.54 -23.88
N ILE A 14 -7.66 7.28 -23.71
CA ILE A 14 -6.90 7.64 -22.50
C ILE A 14 -6.61 9.14 -22.49
N ALA A 15 -6.24 9.72 -23.64
CA ALA A 15 -6.01 11.17 -23.76
C ALA A 15 -7.27 11.96 -23.37
N LYS A 16 -8.47 11.52 -23.78
CA LYS A 16 -9.75 12.15 -23.41
C LYS A 16 -9.98 12.20 -21.90
N VAL A 17 -9.56 11.16 -21.16
CA VAL A 17 -9.67 11.14 -19.68
C VAL A 17 -8.76 12.21 -19.06
N VAL A 18 -7.52 12.34 -19.54
CA VAL A 18 -6.59 13.36 -19.03
C VAL A 18 -7.08 14.77 -19.37
N VAL A 19 -7.59 14.98 -20.59
CA VAL A 19 -8.07 16.29 -21.07
C VAL A 19 -9.38 16.71 -20.40
N SER A 20 -10.22 15.78 -19.94
CA SER A 20 -11.49 16.10 -19.28
C SER A 20 -11.34 16.44 -17.79
N ALA A 21 -10.26 16.03 -17.14
CA ALA A 21 -10.00 16.38 -15.73
C ALA A 21 -9.87 17.91 -15.58
N LYS A 22 -10.67 18.55 -14.72
CA LYS A 22 -10.65 20.02 -14.54
C LYS A 22 -9.32 20.52 -13.99
N GLU A 23 -8.86 19.90 -12.91
CA GLU A 23 -7.65 20.28 -12.18
C GLU A 23 -6.75 19.05 -11.98
N PRO A 24 -6.05 18.60 -13.04
CA PRO A 24 -5.15 17.46 -12.91
C PRO A 24 -3.91 17.87 -12.11
N PHE A 25 -3.45 17.00 -11.23
CA PHE A 25 -2.21 17.16 -10.49
C PHE A 25 -1.35 15.91 -10.62
N VAL A 26 -0.06 16.06 -10.33
CA VAL A 26 0.91 14.96 -10.34
C VAL A 26 1.27 14.64 -8.90
N GLN A 27 1.19 13.37 -8.53
CA GLN A 27 1.65 12.87 -7.25
C GLN A 27 2.77 11.86 -7.48
N PRO A 28 4.00 12.10 -6.98
CA PRO A 28 5.03 11.08 -6.98
C PRO A 28 4.63 9.93 -6.05
N ILE A 29 4.90 8.70 -6.47
CA ILE A 29 4.67 7.50 -5.67
C ILE A 29 5.95 7.18 -4.92
N PHE A 30 5.88 7.20 -3.59
CA PHE A 30 6.94 6.74 -2.70
C PHE A 30 6.47 5.48 -1.97
N ASP A 31 7.44 4.70 -1.53
CA ASP A 31 7.19 3.58 -0.64
C ASP A 31 8.11 3.67 0.58
N ILE A 32 7.60 3.29 1.75
CA ILE A 32 8.29 3.39 3.04
C ILE A 32 8.12 2.05 3.76
N GLU A 33 9.20 1.59 4.38
CA GLU A 33 9.21 0.47 5.34
C GLU A 33 10.05 0.87 6.55
N VAL A 34 9.53 0.56 7.74
CA VAL A 34 10.31 0.66 8.99
C VAL A 34 10.81 -0.72 9.43
N PRO A 35 12.03 -0.82 10.00
CA PRO A 35 12.53 -2.08 10.52
C PRO A 35 11.82 -2.51 11.82
N ARG A 36 11.16 -1.57 12.50
CA ARG A 36 10.52 -1.72 13.81
C ARG A 36 9.30 -0.80 13.94
N MET A 37 8.23 -1.28 14.58
CA MET A 37 7.01 -0.48 14.81
C MET A 37 6.79 -0.12 16.28
N ALA A 38 7.42 -0.81 17.24
CA ALA A 38 7.28 -0.52 18.67
C ALA A 38 8.54 0.12 19.29
N PHE A 39 8.36 1.13 20.14
CA PHE A 39 9.41 1.88 20.81
C PHE A 39 9.03 2.15 22.26
N GLY A 40 9.26 1.16 23.13
CA GLY A 40 8.78 1.20 24.51
C GLY A 40 7.25 1.29 24.53
N ARG A 41 6.72 2.46 24.86
CA ARG A 41 5.27 2.74 24.95
C ARG A 41 4.72 3.52 23.74
N VAL A 42 5.53 3.71 22.71
CA VAL A 42 5.16 4.43 21.48
C VAL A 42 5.16 3.44 20.31
N CYS A 43 4.26 3.60 19.35
CA CYS A 43 4.27 2.81 18.12
C CYS A 43 3.98 3.65 16.87
N LEU A 44 4.36 3.10 15.71
CA LEU A 44 4.03 3.63 14.38
C LEU A 44 2.99 2.72 13.73
N ILE A 45 1.93 3.29 13.15
CA ILE A 45 0.87 2.56 12.45
C ILE A 45 0.59 3.16 11.07
N GLY A 46 -0.04 2.39 10.18
CA GLY A 46 -0.43 2.86 8.85
C GLY A 46 0.75 3.40 8.05
N ASP A 47 0.53 4.47 7.29
CA ASP A 47 1.54 5.03 6.38
C ASP A 47 2.80 5.55 7.10
N ALA A 48 2.72 5.84 8.40
CA ALA A 48 3.89 6.22 9.21
C ALA A 48 4.87 5.05 9.41
N ALA A 49 4.39 3.81 9.31
CA ALA A 49 5.21 2.60 9.33
C ALA A 49 5.41 2.01 7.92
N PHE A 50 4.34 1.97 7.13
CA PHE A 50 4.30 1.36 5.80
C PHE A 50 3.49 2.21 4.84
N ALA A 51 4.14 3.13 4.13
CA ALA A 51 3.55 3.76 2.96
C ALA A 51 3.71 2.81 1.77
N VAL A 52 2.61 2.18 1.34
CA VAL A 52 2.62 1.19 0.24
C VAL A 52 2.23 1.84 -1.08
N ARG A 53 2.71 1.29 -2.20
CA ARG A 53 2.29 1.75 -3.53
C ARG A 53 0.80 1.45 -3.74
N PRO A 54 0.06 2.27 -4.49
CA PRO A 54 -1.39 2.15 -4.61
C PRO A 54 -1.86 0.91 -5.39
N HIS A 55 -0.95 0.11 -5.96
CA HIS A 55 -1.25 -0.96 -6.91
C HIS A 55 -2.10 -2.12 -6.36
N ALA A 56 -2.21 -2.28 -5.04
CA ALA A 56 -3.12 -3.26 -4.40
C ALA A 56 -4.33 -2.60 -3.72
N ALA A 57 -4.45 -1.26 -3.76
CA ALA A 57 -5.49 -0.48 -3.09
C ALA A 57 -5.70 -0.83 -1.59
N ALA A 58 -4.62 -1.20 -0.89
CA ALA A 58 -4.68 -1.81 0.44
C ALA A 58 -4.10 -0.95 1.58
N GLY A 59 -3.60 0.26 1.31
CA GLY A 59 -2.98 1.11 2.35
C GLY A 59 -3.94 1.41 3.52
N THR A 60 -5.16 1.85 3.22
CA THR A 60 -6.19 2.10 4.26
C THR A 60 -6.57 0.82 5.01
N ALA A 61 -6.67 -0.31 4.31
CA ALA A 61 -6.96 -1.59 4.95
C ALA A 61 -5.82 -2.03 5.88
N LYS A 62 -4.56 -1.80 5.50
CA LYS A 62 -3.39 -2.05 6.35
C LYS A 62 -3.40 -1.17 7.59
N ALA A 63 -3.68 0.13 7.46
CA ALA A 63 -3.78 1.04 8.60
C ALA A 63 -4.90 0.62 9.57
N ALA A 64 -6.06 0.20 9.03
CA ALA A 64 -7.15 -0.33 9.85
C ALA A 64 -6.77 -1.65 10.56
N ALA A 65 -6.08 -2.56 9.87
CA ALA A 65 -5.58 -3.80 10.47
C ALA A 65 -4.55 -3.53 11.58
N ASP A 66 -3.67 -2.55 11.39
CA ASP A 66 -2.73 -2.11 12.42
C ASP A 66 -3.46 -1.68 13.70
N ALA A 67 -4.46 -0.82 13.57
CA ALA A 67 -5.24 -0.34 14.71
C ALA A 67 -6.09 -1.45 15.37
N TRP A 68 -6.67 -2.33 14.56
CA TRP A 68 -7.49 -3.44 15.06
C TRP A 68 -6.67 -4.43 15.88
N GLU A 69 -5.57 -4.92 15.33
CA GLU A 69 -4.70 -5.86 16.02
C GLU A 69 -3.98 -5.22 17.20
N LEU A 70 -3.72 -3.90 17.16
CA LEU A 70 -3.16 -3.17 18.29
C LEU A 70 -4.12 -3.17 19.48
N THR A 71 -5.40 -2.88 19.23
CA THR A 71 -6.46 -2.93 20.27
C THR A 71 -6.49 -4.31 20.92
N ARG A 72 -6.49 -5.38 20.12
CA ARG A 72 -6.48 -6.75 20.64
C ARG A 72 -5.26 -7.05 21.50
N ALA A 73 -4.07 -6.66 21.04
CA ALA A 73 -2.85 -6.89 21.81
C ALA A 73 -2.85 -6.12 23.15
N LEU A 74 -3.43 -4.91 23.18
CA LEU A 74 -3.58 -4.12 24.41
C LEU A 74 -4.57 -4.75 25.40
N GLU A 75 -5.59 -5.47 24.92
CA GLU A 75 -6.55 -6.19 25.76
C GLU A 75 -5.98 -7.52 26.29
N GLU A 76 -5.16 -8.21 25.48
CA GLU A 76 -4.65 -9.56 25.78
C GLU A 76 -3.35 -9.57 26.60
N GLN A 77 -2.56 -8.50 26.58
CA GLN A 77 -1.25 -8.43 27.25
C GLN A 77 -1.31 -7.65 28.57
N PRO A 78 -0.44 -7.98 29.55
CA PRO A 78 -0.49 -7.38 30.88
C PRO A 78 0.00 -5.92 30.94
N ASP A 79 0.76 -5.47 29.93
CA ASP A 79 1.30 -4.12 29.87
C ASP A 79 1.51 -3.66 28.41
N ILE A 80 1.66 -2.34 28.23
CA ILE A 80 1.79 -1.71 26.91
C ILE A 80 3.03 -2.21 26.16
N GLU A 81 4.16 -2.42 26.83
CA GLU A 81 5.40 -2.80 26.15
C GLU A 81 5.29 -4.23 25.62
N SER A 82 4.74 -5.15 26.42
CA SER A 82 4.44 -6.52 26.01
C SER A 82 3.39 -6.57 24.88
N ALA A 83 2.37 -5.71 24.92
CA ALA A 83 1.37 -5.56 23.86
C ALA A 83 2.02 -5.15 22.55
N LEU A 84 2.80 -4.07 22.55
CA LEU A 84 3.43 -3.53 21.34
C LEU A 84 4.47 -4.48 20.75
N GLN A 85 5.26 -5.17 21.58
CA GLN A 85 6.22 -6.18 21.12
C GLN A 85 5.53 -7.39 20.48
N THR A 86 4.38 -7.79 21.01
CA THR A 86 3.63 -8.93 20.46
C THR A 86 2.96 -8.56 19.13
N TRP A 87 2.34 -7.39 19.09
CA TRP A 87 1.66 -6.84 17.93
C TRP A 87 2.60 -6.53 16.75
N GLU A 88 3.77 -5.92 17.00
CA GLU A 88 4.64 -5.45 15.91
C GLU A 88 5.10 -6.58 14.99
N ARG A 89 5.30 -7.79 15.54
CA ARG A 89 5.76 -8.94 14.75
C ARG A 89 4.83 -9.25 13.58
N ARG A 90 3.53 -9.33 13.85
CA ARG A 90 2.51 -9.64 12.83
C ARG A 90 2.34 -8.48 11.84
N GLN A 91 2.36 -7.25 12.34
CA GLN A 91 2.14 -6.08 11.48
C GLN A 91 3.34 -5.75 10.58
N LEU A 92 4.57 -6.04 11.03
CA LEU A 92 5.79 -5.95 10.22
C LEU A 92 5.77 -7.00 9.09
N GLU A 93 5.39 -8.24 9.39
CA GLU A 93 5.26 -9.30 8.39
C GLU A 93 4.23 -8.93 7.32
N LEU A 94 3.02 -8.57 7.74
CA LEU A 94 1.94 -8.14 6.84
C LEU A 94 2.36 -6.92 5.98
N GLY A 95 3.03 -5.93 6.60
CA GLY A 95 3.50 -4.74 5.91
C GLY A 95 4.52 -5.05 4.82
N ARG A 96 5.50 -5.92 5.12
CA ARG A 96 6.53 -6.39 4.18
C ARG A 96 5.95 -7.14 3.00
N GLU A 97 5.08 -8.10 3.28
CA GLU A 97 4.40 -8.89 2.25
C GLU A 97 3.62 -7.97 1.29
N LEU A 98 2.84 -7.02 1.84
CA LEU A 98 2.08 -6.08 1.04
C LEU A 98 2.98 -5.15 0.22
N LEU A 99 4.07 -4.65 0.80
CA LEU A 99 5.00 -3.76 0.12
C LEU A 99 5.67 -4.45 -1.08
N GLU A 100 6.19 -5.66 -0.87
CA GLU A 100 6.81 -6.44 -1.93
C GLU A 100 5.82 -6.79 -3.05
N ARG A 101 4.60 -7.18 -2.68
CA ARG A 101 3.52 -7.42 -3.65
C ARG A 101 3.21 -6.16 -4.46
N THR A 102 3.03 -5.01 -3.82
CA THR A 102 2.70 -3.76 -4.53
C THR A 102 3.83 -3.27 -5.43
N ARG A 103 5.10 -3.46 -5.02
CA ARG A 103 6.28 -3.21 -5.87
C ARG A 103 6.27 -4.10 -7.12
N ARG A 104 5.97 -5.39 -6.95
CA ARG A 104 5.90 -6.36 -8.05
C ARG A 104 4.79 -6.02 -9.04
N ILE A 105 3.58 -5.75 -8.58
CA ILE A 105 2.46 -5.32 -9.44
C ILE A 105 2.80 -4.00 -10.18
N GLY A 106 3.40 -3.05 -9.48
CA GLY A 106 3.84 -1.78 -10.07
C GLY A 106 4.87 -1.99 -11.18
N ARG A 107 5.90 -2.79 -10.94
CA ARG A 107 6.94 -3.10 -11.93
C ARG A 107 6.36 -3.78 -13.18
N ARG A 108 5.48 -4.78 -12.99
CA ARG A 108 4.82 -5.49 -14.10
C ARG A 108 3.99 -4.57 -15.00
N SER A 109 3.31 -3.59 -14.41
CA SER A 109 2.44 -2.67 -15.15
C SER A 109 3.17 -1.47 -15.77
N GLN A 110 4.25 -0.98 -15.16
CA GLN A 110 4.90 0.28 -15.58
C GLN A 110 6.24 0.07 -16.32
N VAL A 111 6.89 -1.08 -16.17
CA VAL A 111 8.25 -1.31 -16.69
C VAL A 111 8.30 -2.55 -17.57
N ASP A 112 7.90 -3.69 -17.02
CA ASP A 112 8.08 -4.98 -17.71
C ASP A 112 6.96 -5.26 -18.72
N CYS A 113 5.81 -4.57 -18.59
CA CYS A 113 4.64 -4.68 -19.46
C CYS A 113 4.13 -6.13 -19.67
N ASN A 114 4.30 -6.99 -18.65
CA ASN A 114 3.93 -8.41 -18.66
C ASN A 114 2.71 -8.70 -17.76
N TRP A 115 1.87 -7.69 -17.57
CA TRP A 115 0.62 -7.77 -16.84
C TRP A 115 -0.44 -8.51 -17.67
N SER A 116 -1.14 -9.47 -17.05
CA SER A 116 -2.25 -10.19 -17.68
C SER A 116 -3.57 -9.86 -17.00
N PRO A 117 -4.61 -9.44 -17.74
CA PRO A 117 -5.96 -9.35 -17.19
C PRO A 117 -6.37 -10.66 -16.52
N GLY A 118 -6.95 -10.56 -15.32
CA GLY A 118 -7.46 -11.72 -14.57
C GLY A 118 -6.42 -12.52 -13.78
N ASP A 119 -5.15 -12.12 -13.81
CA ASP A 119 -4.13 -12.73 -12.93
C ASP A 119 -4.53 -12.48 -11.44
N PRO A 120 -4.71 -13.54 -10.64
CA PRO A 120 -5.14 -13.41 -9.25
C PRO A 120 -4.25 -12.48 -8.43
N GLU A 121 -2.95 -12.43 -8.73
CA GLU A 121 -1.98 -11.59 -8.03
C GLU A 121 -2.39 -10.10 -8.00
N LEU A 122 -3.17 -9.67 -9.00
CA LEU A 122 -3.62 -8.29 -9.20
C LEU A 122 -4.87 -7.91 -8.43
N ILE A 123 -5.51 -8.86 -7.73
CA ILE A 123 -6.72 -8.61 -6.97
C ILE A 123 -6.43 -7.57 -5.89
N PHE A 124 -7.26 -6.54 -5.79
CA PHE A 124 -7.10 -5.52 -4.75
C PHE A 124 -7.50 -6.09 -3.40
N SER A 125 -6.53 -6.25 -2.51
CA SER A 125 -6.71 -6.86 -1.20
C SER A 125 -5.51 -6.59 -0.30
N LEU A 126 -5.76 -6.60 1.02
CA LEU A 126 -4.72 -6.54 2.04
C LEU A 126 -3.86 -7.81 2.04
N TYR A 127 -4.51 -8.97 1.96
CA TYR A 127 -3.85 -10.26 1.92
C TYR A 127 -3.72 -10.76 0.49
N GLU A 128 -2.79 -11.69 0.24
CA GLU A 128 -2.72 -12.37 -1.04
C GLU A 128 -4.03 -13.14 -1.34
N PRO A 129 -4.38 -13.31 -2.63
CA PRO A 129 -5.56 -14.09 -3.00
C PRO A 129 -5.51 -15.50 -2.41
N GLY A 130 -6.60 -15.92 -1.76
CA GLY A 130 -6.73 -17.26 -1.17
C GLY A 130 -6.22 -17.38 0.27
N ARG A 131 -5.87 -16.26 0.93
CA ARG A 131 -5.50 -16.19 2.35
C ARG A 131 -6.63 -15.60 3.20
#